data_AF-A0A1F3VA67-F1
#
_entry.id   AF-A0A1F3VA67-F1
#
_cell.length_a   1.000
_cell.length_b   1.000
_cell.length_c   1.000
_cell.angle_alpha   90.00
_cell.angle_beta   90.00
_cell.angle_gamma   90.00
#
_symmetry.space_group_name_H-M   'P 1'
#
loop_
_entity.id
_entity.type
_entity.pdbx_description
1 polymer ?
#
loop_
_entity_poly.entity_id
_entity_poly.type
_entity_poly.pdbx_seq_one_letter_code
_entity_poly.pdbx_strand_id
1 'polypeptide(L)'
;MFLFFSIAFNATDGYIVHYATFMASRTYLVVDVNANRPNGSDAIALSEAQRVFAKYLNPAKGSFFVNNPDSVVGFPYVGVGFDFKQKFSFGLIGVKDAMNLKSESYLGREPTRAECAERICYAMLGVGGGCESLVHYTLYDNGC
;
A
#
# COMPACT_ATOMS: atom_id res chain seq x y z
N MET A 1 15.98 -22.78 -27.12
CA MET A 1 16.52 -21.46 -26.71
C MET A 1 15.42 -20.41 -26.53
N PHE A 2 14.55 -20.18 -27.53
CA PHE A 2 13.44 -19.21 -27.45
C PHE A 2 12.46 -19.42 -26.29
N LEU A 3 12.22 -20.68 -25.88
CA LEU A 3 11.40 -21.02 -24.71
C LEU A 3 11.92 -20.40 -23.40
N PHE A 4 13.22 -20.56 -23.14
CA PHE A 4 13.83 -20.07 -21.92
C PHE A 4 13.84 -18.55 -21.85
N PHE A 5 14.03 -17.87 -22.99
CA PHE A 5 13.89 -16.42 -23.07
C PHE A 5 12.46 -15.97 -22.74
N SER A 6 11.43 -16.61 -23.31
CA SER A 6 10.04 -16.23 -23.00
C SER A 6 9.68 -16.42 -21.53
N ILE A 7 10.13 -17.52 -20.91
CA ILE A 7 9.91 -17.77 -19.48
C ILE A 7 10.63 -16.71 -18.65
N ALA A 8 11.87 -16.39 -18.98
CA ALA A 8 12.64 -15.37 -18.28
C ALA A 8 11.98 -13.99 -18.38
N PHE A 9 11.57 -13.54 -19.57
CA PHE A 9 10.87 -12.26 -19.75
C PHE A 9 9.55 -12.20 -19.00
N ASN A 10 8.75 -13.27 -19.03
CA ASN A 10 7.49 -13.33 -18.29
C ASN A 10 7.70 -13.27 -16.77
N ALA A 11 8.72 -13.96 -16.25
CA ALA A 11 9.07 -13.90 -14.84
C ALA A 11 9.58 -12.51 -14.42
N THR A 12 10.38 -11.85 -15.28
CA THR A 12 10.86 -10.49 -15.05
C THR A 12 9.72 -9.48 -15.05
N ASP A 13 8.77 -9.57 -15.98
CA ASP A 13 7.60 -8.68 -16.02
C ASP A 13 6.76 -8.82 -14.75
N GLY A 14 6.45 -10.04 -14.31
CA GLY A 14 5.74 -10.28 -13.06
C GLY A 14 6.49 -9.76 -11.83
N TYR A 15 7.81 -9.97 -11.78
CA TYR A 15 8.66 -9.44 -10.72
C TYR A 15 8.61 -7.92 -10.63
N ILE A 16 8.69 -7.21 -11.76
CA ILE A 16 8.63 -5.74 -11.80
C ILE A 16 7.26 -5.25 -11.27
N VAL A 17 6.17 -5.90 -11.65
CA VAL A 17 4.83 -5.54 -11.15
C VAL A 17 4.75 -5.70 -9.63
N HIS A 18 5.22 -6.82 -9.09
CA HIS A 18 5.23 -7.05 -7.64
C HIS A 18 6.14 -6.06 -6.91
N TYR A 19 7.32 -5.77 -7.45
CA TYR A 19 8.23 -4.78 -6.88
C TYR A 19 7.63 -3.37 -6.88
N ALA A 20 7.01 -2.94 -7.99
CA ALA A 20 6.32 -1.66 -8.08
C ALA A 20 5.18 -1.56 -7.07
N THR A 21 4.38 -2.62 -6.95
CA THR A 21 3.27 -2.71 -5.97
C THR A 21 3.79 -2.62 -4.54
N PHE A 22 4.86 -3.33 -4.21
CA PHE A 22 5.49 -3.31 -2.88
C PHE A 22 6.03 -1.91 -2.53
N MET A 23 6.73 -1.26 -3.46
CA MET A 23 7.26 0.10 -3.23
C MET A 23 6.15 1.14 -3.07
N ALA A 24 5.09 1.03 -3.87
CA ALA A 24 3.91 1.87 -3.74
C ALA A 24 3.18 1.62 -2.41
N SER A 25 3.05 0.36 -1.99
CA SER A 25 2.45 0.00 -0.71
C SER A 25 3.23 0.64 0.44
N ARG A 26 4.55 0.41 0.51
CA ARG A 26 5.37 1.01 1.57
C ARG A 26 5.23 2.52 1.63
N THR A 27 5.12 3.19 0.48
CA THR A 27 4.90 4.64 0.44
C THR A 27 3.53 5.01 1.00
N TYR A 28 2.47 4.32 0.58
CA TYR A 28 1.12 4.53 1.10
C TYR A 28 1.04 4.36 2.63
N LEU A 29 1.79 3.39 3.17
CA LEU A 29 1.68 3.01 4.58
C LEU A 29 2.43 3.95 5.54
N VAL A 30 3.41 4.73 5.05
CA VAL A 30 4.28 5.59 5.89
C VAL A 30 4.06 7.08 5.68
N VAL A 31 3.35 7.49 4.62
CA VAL A 31 3.13 8.91 4.36
C VAL A 31 2.17 9.49 5.39
N ASP A 32 2.68 10.44 6.16
CA ASP A 32 1.92 11.29 7.07
C ASP A 32 2.27 12.77 6.82
N VAL A 33 1.24 13.62 6.71
CA VAL A 33 1.38 15.07 6.51
C VAL A 33 1.16 15.87 7.80
N ASN A 34 1.17 15.21 8.96
CA ASN A 34 0.90 15.84 10.25
C ASN A 34 -0.45 16.56 10.25
N ALA A 35 -1.47 15.91 9.67
CA ALA A 35 -2.82 16.41 9.69
C ALA A 35 -3.38 16.37 11.12
N ASN A 36 -4.33 17.25 11.44
CA ASN A 36 -5.00 17.27 12.75
C ASN A 36 -6.12 16.22 12.87
N ARG A 37 -6.28 15.34 11.86
CA ARG A 37 -7.33 14.30 11.81
C ARG A 37 -6.69 12.96 11.40
N PRO A 38 -7.11 11.83 11.98
CA PRO A 38 -6.52 10.51 11.68
C PRO A 38 -6.48 10.15 10.18
N ASN A 39 -7.53 10.48 9.43
CA ASN A 39 -7.67 10.19 7.99
C ASN A 39 -7.19 11.33 7.08
N GLY A 40 -6.61 12.40 7.64
CA GLY A 40 -6.21 13.58 6.87
C GLY A 40 -5.05 13.34 5.89
N SER A 41 -4.29 12.27 6.09
CA SER A 41 -3.10 11.93 5.29
C SER A 41 -3.40 10.96 4.14
N ASP A 42 -4.60 10.38 4.06
CA ASP A 42 -4.95 9.26 3.17
C ASP A 42 -4.87 9.59 1.68
N ALA A 43 -5.47 10.70 1.27
CA ALA A 43 -5.48 11.12 -0.13
C ALA A 43 -4.07 11.46 -0.64
N ILE A 44 -3.25 12.05 0.23
CA ILE A 44 -1.86 12.41 -0.09
C ILE A 44 -0.99 11.16 -0.14
N ALA A 45 -1.15 10.24 0.81
CA ALA A 45 -0.49 8.94 0.80
C ALA A 45 -0.81 8.16 -0.48
N LEU A 46 -2.06 8.19 -0.93
CA LEU A 46 -2.48 7.56 -2.19
C LEU A 46 -1.81 8.20 -3.41
N SER A 47 -1.79 9.55 -3.47
CA SER A 47 -1.15 10.27 -4.56
C SER A 47 0.35 9.98 -4.64
N GLU A 48 1.04 9.95 -3.50
CA GLU A 48 2.46 9.61 -3.42
C GLU A 48 2.73 8.15 -3.80
N ALA A 49 1.88 7.22 -3.37
CA ALA A 49 1.97 5.82 -3.76
C ALA A 49 1.83 5.63 -5.27
N GLN A 50 0.87 6.31 -5.91
CA GLN A 50 0.71 6.31 -7.37
C GLN A 50 1.93 6.90 -8.07
N ARG A 51 2.48 8.00 -7.53
CA ARG A 51 3.70 8.62 -8.05
C ARG A 51 4.91 7.69 -7.96
N VAL A 52 5.07 6.95 -6.88
CA VAL A 52 6.15 5.96 -6.72
C VAL A 52 5.92 4.76 -7.63
N PHE A 53 4.69 4.26 -7.73
CA PHE A 53 4.34 3.17 -8.63
C PHE A 53 4.71 3.49 -10.08
N ALA A 54 4.34 4.69 -10.55
CA ALA A 54 4.59 5.15 -11.92
C ALA A 54 6.09 5.26 -12.29
N LYS A 55 7.01 5.28 -11.30
CA LYS A 55 8.46 5.24 -11.55
C LYS A 55 8.94 3.88 -12.03
N TYR A 56 8.25 2.81 -11.64
CA TYR A 56 8.67 1.43 -11.90
C TYR A 56 7.82 0.75 -12.98
N LEU A 57 6.54 1.09 -13.06
CA LEU A 57 5.62 0.48 -14.02
C LEU A 57 4.71 1.53 -14.64
N ASN A 58 4.51 1.45 -15.96
CA ASN A 58 3.50 2.26 -16.64
C ASN A 58 2.10 1.86 -16.15
N PRO A 59 1.31 2.78 -15.55
CA PRO A 59 -0.03 2.49 -15.05
C PRO A 59 -0.98 1.96 -16.13
N ALA A 60 -0.76 2.31 -17.40
CA ALA A 60 -1.57 1.84 -18.53
C ALA A 60 -1.52 0.31 -18.74
N LYS A 61 -0.60 -0.41 -18.10
CA LYS A 61 -0.53 -1.88 -18.15
C LYS A 61 -1.61 -2.60 -17.35
N GLY A 62 -2.41 -1.88 -16.56
CA GLY A 62 -3.36 -2.48 -15.64
C GLY A 62 -4.18 -1.45 -14.86
N SER A 63 -4.68 -1.87 -13.70
CA SER A 63 -5.49 -1.05 -12.80
C SER A 63 -4.86 -1.04 -11.42
N PHE A 64 -4.46 0.15 -10.97
CA PHE A 64 -3.98 0.37 -9.61
C PHE A 64 -5.17 0.61 -8.68
N PHE A 65 -5.19 -0.07 -7.53
CA PHE A 65 -6.22 0.09 -6.52
C PHE A 65 -5.61 0.17 -5.11
N VAL A 66 -6.38 0.71 -4.17
CA VAL A 66 -6.00 0.85 -2.77
C VAL A 66 -7.07 0.22 -1.90
N ASN A 67 -6.64 -0.50 -0.87
CA ASN A 67 -7.49 -0.92 0.23
C ASN A 67 -7.27 0.06 1.37
N ASN A 68 -8.13 1.07 1.46
CA ASN A 68 -8.12 2.04 2.54
C ASN A 68 -8.74 1.42 3.81
N PRO A 69 -8.26 1.73 5.03
CA PRO A 69 -8.87 1.28 6.29
C PRO A 69 -10.40 1.48 6.38
N ASP A 70 -10.95 2.53 5.77
CA ASP A 70 -12.39 2.81 5.72
C ASP A 70 -13.16 1.86 4.77
N SER A 71 -12.45 1.15 3.89
CA SER A 71 -13.03 0.34 2.79
C SER A 71 -12.88 -1.16 2.96
N VAL A 72 -12.06 -1.64 3.91
CA VAL A 72 -11.84 -3.08 4.15
C VAL A 72 -12.19 -3.51 5.56
N VAL A 73 -12.91 -4.64 5.66
CA VAL A 73 -13.18 -5.32 6.93
C VAL A 73 -11.91 -6.08 7.34
N GLY A 74 -10.97 -5.38 7.96
CA GLY A 74 -9.73 -5.94 8.49
C GLY A 74 -8.52 -5.06 8.23
N PHE A 75 -7.99 -4.44 9.29
CA PHE A 75 -6.77 -3.64 9.28
C PHE A 75 -5.52 -4.28 8.64
N PRO A 76 -5.27 -5.61 8.70
CA PRO A 76 -4.11 -6.19 8.03
C PRO A 76 -4.21 -6.17 6.48
N TYR A 77 -5.39 -5.92 5.91
CA TYR A 77 -5.60 -5.86 4.46
C TYR A 77 -5.46 -4.46 3.87
N VAL A 78 -4.98 -3.49 4.67
CA VAL A 78 -4.69 -2.13 4.21
C VAL A 78 -3.38 -2.11 3.41
N GLY A 79 -3.44 -1.50 2.23
CA GLY A 79 -2.31 -1.41 1.31
C GLY A 79 -2.76 -1.10 -0.11
N VAL A 80 -1.93 -1.48 -1.08
CA VAL A 80 -2.20 -1.25 -2.50
C VAL A 80 -2.14 -2.54 -3.29
N GLY A 81 -2.81 -2.56 -4.43
CA GLY A 81 -2.75 -3.65 -5.38
C GLY A 81 -2.79 -3.16 -6.82
N PHE A 82 -2.46 -4.08 -7.72
CA PHE A 82 -2.43 -3.85 -9.16
C PHE A 82 -2.95 -5.08 -9.90
N ASP A 83 -4.02 -4.88 -10.67
CA ASP A 83 -4.55 -5.89 -11.58
C ASP A 83 -3.95 -5.69 -12.96
N PHE A 84 -3.42 -6.75 -13.57
CA PHE A 84 -2.75 -6.68 -14.87
C PHE A 84 -3.00 -7.93 -15.70
N LYS A 85 -2.75 -7.82 -17.01
CA LYS A 85 -2.91 -8.94 -17.94
C LYS A 85 -1.57 -9.36 -18.48
N GLN A 86 -1.27 -10.65 -18.42
CA GLN A 86 -0.03 -11.20 -18.96
C GLN A 86 -0.30 -12.45 -19.80
N LYS A 87 0.42 -12.58 -20.91
CA LYS A 87 0.38 -13.76 -21.77
C LYS A 87 1.55 -14.67 -21.43
N PHE A 88 1.28 -15.85 -20.90
CA PHE A 88 2.30 -16.86 -20.71
C PHE A 88 2.47 -17.67 -22.00
N SER A 89 3.60 -17.48 -22.69
CA SER A 89 4.00 -18.37 -23.79
C SER A 89 5.04 -19.37 -23.29
N PHE A 90 4.56 -20.46 -22.70
CA PHE A 90 5.34 -21.69 -22.62
C PHE A 90 5.26 -22.36 -24.00
N GLY A 91 6.39 -22.84 -24.52
CA GLY A 91 6.58 -23.21 -25.93
C GLY A 91 5.59 -24.26 -26.41
N LEU A 92 5.19 -24.19 -27.69
CA LEU A 92 4.19 -25.03 -28.40
C LEU A 92 2.80 -25.20 -27.75
N ILE A 93 2.67 -25.07 -26.44
CA ILE A 93 1.46 -25.08 -25.63
C ILE A 93 1.42 -23.74 -24.87
N GLY A 94 1.26 -22.66 -25.62
CA GLY A 94 1.05 -21.34 -25.06
C GLY A 94 -0.43 -21.15 -24.71
N VAL A 95 -0.71 -20.62 -23.52
CA VAL A 95 -2.04 -20.11 -23.23
C VAL A 95 -2.27 -18.94 -24.20
N LYS A 96 -3.20 -19.12 -25.15
CA LYS A 96 -3.49 -18.10 -26.18
C LYS A 96 -4.06 -16.82 -25.57
N ASP A 97 -4.77 -16.97 -24.45
CA ASP A 97 -5.44 -15.88 -23.76
C ASP A 97 -4.56 -15.25 -22.68
N ALA A 98 -4.65 -13.94 -22.56
CA ALA A 98 -3.99 -13.23 -21.48
C ALA A 98 -4.67 -13.58 -20.16
N MET A 99 -3.89 -14.01 -19.17
CA MET A 99 -4.37 -14.27 -17.83
C MET A 99 -4.50 -12.95 -17.07
N ASN A 100 -5.60 -12.81 -16.33
CA ASN A 100 -5.74 -11.74 -15.34
C ASN A 100 -4.93 -12.14 -14.11
N LEU A 101 -3.93 -11.33 -13.80
CA LEU A 101 -3.06 -11.48 -12.65
C LEU A 101 -3.25 -10.31 -11.71
N LYS A 102 -2.93 -10.55 -10.45
CA LYS A 102 -3.14 -9.60 -9.37
C LYS A 102 -1.92 -9.59 -8.47
N SER A 103 -1.41 -8.40 -8.23
CA SER A 103 -0.30 -8.15 -7.31
C SER A 103 -0.84 -7.35 -6.13
N GLU A 104 -0.62 -7.85 -4.92
CA GLU A 104 -1.13 -7.24 -3.70
C GLU A 104 -0.01 -7.10 -2.69
N SER A 105 0.01 -5.98 -1.97
CA SER A 105 0.93 -5.76 -0.86
C SER A 105 0.15 -5.09 0.26
N TYR A 106 -0.36 -5.93 1.16
CA TYR A 106 -1.06 -5.52 2.37
C TYR A 106 -0.13 -5.75 3.55
N LEU A 107 0.34 -4.66 4.15
CA LEU A 107 1.24 -4.73 5.31
C LEU A 107 0.65 -4.00 6.53
N GLY A 108 -0.56 -3.47 6.42
CA GLY A 108 -1.17 -2.63 7.45
C GLY A 108 -0.53 -1.24 7.45
N ARG A 109 -1.34 -0.21 7.68
CA ARG A 109 -0.87 1.18 7.67
C ARG A 109 -0.36 1.58 9.05
N GLU A 110 0.74 2.30 9.08
CA GLU A 110 1.24 2.91 10.31
C GLU A 110 0.22 3.96 10.79
N PRO A 111 -0.13 3.98 12.10
CA PRO A 111 -1.03 5.01 12.61
C PRO A 111 -0.46 6.40 12.34
N THR A 112 -1.31 7.32 11.91
CA THR A 112 -0.88 8.72 11.74
C THR A 112 -0.63 9.35 13.10
N ARG A 113 0.12 10.45 13.14
CA ARG A 113 0.38 11.18 14.39
C ARG A 113 -0.91 11.65 15.06
N ALA A 114 -1.94 11.99 14.28
CA ALA A 114 -3.26 12.30 14.81
C ALA A 114 -3.96 11.09 15.42
N GLU A 115 -3.81 9.91 14.82
CA GLU A 115 -4.34 8.67 15.37
C GLU A 115 -3.61 8.28 16.67
N CYS A 116 -2.29 8.47 16.73
CA CYS A 116 -1.54 8.30 17.98
C CYS A 116 -2.00 9.27 19.08
N ALA A 117 -2.21 10.55 18.74
CA ALA A 117 -2.74 11.54 19.67
C ALA A 117 -4.10 11.14 20.25
N GLU A 118 -4.99 10.66 19.38
CA GLU A 118 -6.32 10.19 19.77
C GLU A 118 -6.26 8.94 20.66
N ARG A 119 -5.40 7.97 20.32
CA ARG A 119 -5.20 6.75 21.13
C ARG A 119 -4.66 7.05 22.53
N ILE A 120 -3.71 7.98 22.64
CA ILE A 120 -3.19 8.45 23.93
C ILE A 120 -4.29 9.16 24.74
N CYS A 121 -5.10 9.99 24.10
CA CYS A 121 -6.26 10.63 24.69
C CYS A 121 -7.27 9.60 25.25
N TYR A 122 -7.62 8.56 24.50
CA TYR A 122 -8.47 7.47 24.99
C TYR A 122 -7.87 6.72 26.18
N ALA A 123 -6.56 6.45 26.16
CA ALA A 123 -5.88 5.80 27.28
C ALA A 123 -5.93 6.64 28.55
N MET A 124 -5.74 7.97 28.44
CA MET A 124 -5.81 8.88 29.59
C MET A 124 -7.23 9.02 30.15
N LEU A 125 -8.26 9.03 29.30
CA LEU A 125 -9.65 8.99 29.74
C LEU A 125 -9.95 7.71 30.54
N GLY A 126 -9.36 6.57 30.14
CA GLY A 126 -9.52 5.29 30.83
C GLY A 126 -8.97 5.26 32.26
N VAL A 127 -8.04 6.16 32.61
CA VAL A 127 -7.47 6.29 33.97
C VAL A 127 -8.03 7.50 34.74
N GLY A 128 -9.06 8.15 34.21
CA GLY A 128 -9.71 9.32 34.84
C GLY A 128 -9.03 10.66 34.57
N GLY A 129 -8.09 10.71 33.63
CA GLY A 129 -7.50 11.95 33.12
C GLY A 129 -8.34 12.59 32.00
N GLY A 130 -7.86 13.71 31.47
CA GLY A 130 -8.46 14.40 30.33
C GLY A 130 -7.46 14.65 29.21
N CYS A 131 -7.95 14.80 27.98
CA CYS A 131 -7.09 15.06 26.81
C CYS A 131 -6.53 16.48 26.79
N GLU A 132 -7.10 17.38 27.60
CA GLU A 132 -6.58 18.73 27.86
C GLU A 132 -5.20 18.69 28.54
N SER A 133 -4.86 17.60 29.24
CA SER A 133 -3.55 17.41 29.87
C SER A 133 -2.43 17.06 28.88
N LEU A 134 -2.77 16.80 27.61
CA LEU A 134 -1.85 16.39 26.56
C LEU A 134 -1.27 17.61 25.80
N VAL A 135 -0.86 18.68 26.48
CA VAL A 135 -0.29 19.86 25.78
C VAL A 135 1.21 19.67 25.45
N HIS A 136 1.91 18.80 26.18
CA HIS A 136 3.36 18.62 26.09
C HIS A 136 3.78 17.14 26.10
N TYR A 137 3.27 16.35 25.16
CA TYR A 137 3.62 14.94 25.00
C TYR A 137 4.37 14.72 23.69
N THR A 138 5.38 13.85 23.73
CA THR A 138 6.17 13.47 22.56
C THR A 138 5.44 12.35 21.82
N LEU A 139 4.88 12.66 20.66
CA LEU A 139 4.19 11.72 19.76
C LEU A 139 5.13 10.85 18.91
N TYR A 140 6.45 10.96 19.12
CA TYR A 140 7.46 10.33 18.28
C TYR A 140 8.16 9.22 19.06
N ASP A 141 7.46 8.11 19.31
CA ASP A 141 8.08 6.82 19.59
C ASP A 141 7.50 5.77 18.61
N ASN A 142 8.25 4.69 18.38
CA ASN A 142 8.21 3.82 17.22
C ASN A 142 6.87 3.07 17.04
N GLY A 143 5.91 3.69 16.35
CA GLY A 143 4.56 3.14 16.13
C GLY A 143 3.48 3.69 17.08
N CYS A 144 3.77 4.86 17.67
CA CYS A 144 3.21 5.58 18.83
C CYS A 144 4.11 5.44 20.07
#